data_AF-A0A8S3B2P6-F1
#
_entry.id   AF-A0A8S3B2P6-F1
#
_cell.length_a   1.000
_cell.length_b   1.000
_cell.length_c   1.000
_cell.angle_alpha   90.00
_cell.angle_beta   90.00
_cell.angle_gamma   90.00
#
_symmetry.space_group_name_H-M   'P 1'
#
loop_
_entity.id
_entity.type
_entity.pdbx_description
1 polymer ?
#
loop_
_entity_poly.entity_id
_entity_poly.type
_entity_poly.pdbx_seq_one_letter_code
_entity_poly.pdbx_strand_id
1 'polypeptide(L)' 'VCIIGDFTNASPNEKALNAVRLWIDCGIKLGYVKEDHYIITHRQSQRPHYTDW' A
#
# COMPACT_ATOMS: atom_id res chain seq x y z
N VAL A 1 -2.32 -1.21 -5.50
CA VAL A 1 -2.48 0.23 -5.78
C VAL A 1 -1.11 0.83 -6.05
N CYS A 2 -1.01 1.84 -6.92
CA CYS A 2 0.24 2.55 -7.19
C CYS A 2 0.01 4.05 -7.02
N ILE A 3 0.93 4.75 -6.37
CA ILE A 3 0.95 6.22 -6.33
C ILE A 3 1.87 6.67 -7.47
N ILE A 4 1.41 7.62 -8.29
CA ILE A 4 2.18 8.10 -9.45
C ILE A 4 3.31 9.02 -8.97
N GLY A 5 4.56 8.62 -9.23
CA GLY A 5 5.76 9.37 -8.89
C GLY A 5 6.94 8.47 -8.50
N ASP A 6 8.11 9.08 -8.28
CA ASP A 6 9.27 8.45 -7.64
C ASP A 6 9.36 8.94 -6.19
N PHE A 7 9.29 8.00 -5.26
CA PHE A 7 9.29 8.25 -3.81
C PHE A 7 10.51 7.64 -3.12
N THR A 8 11.59 7.42 -3.86
CA THR A 8 12.85 6.90 -3.30
C THR A 8 13.45 7.85 -2.27
N ASN A 9 13.36 9.16 -2.50
CA ASN A 9 13.93 10.21 -1.63
C ASN A 9 12.92 11.31 -1.24
N ALA A 10 11.63 11.10 -1.53
CA ALA A 10 10.57 12.06 -1.26
C ALA A 10 9.28 11.33 -0.89
N SER A 11 8.40 12.00 -0.17
CA SER A 11 7.05 11.49 0.10
C SER A 11 6.04 12.00 -0.93
N PRO A 12 4.97 11.23 -1.21
CA PRO A 12 3.80 11.76 -1.93
C PRO A 12 3.22 12.96 -1.18
N ASN A 13 2.59 13.88 -1.91
CA ASN A 13 1.89 14.98 -1.29
C ASN A 13 0.68 14.49 -0.46
N GLU A 14 0.20 15.35 0.43
CA GLU A 14 -0.88 15.02 1.37
C GLU A 14 -2.18 14.61 0.65
N LYS A 15 -2.49 15.24 -0.49
CA LYS A 15 -3.69 14.91 -1.28
C LYS A 15 -3.65 13.48 -1.82
N ALA A 16 -2.49 13.02 -2.29
CA ALA A 16 -2.30 11.65 -2.77
C ALA A 16 -2.45 10.62 -1.64
N LEU A 17 -1.85 10.90 -0.47
CA LEU A 17 -2.00 10.03 0.70
C LEU A 17 -3.44 9.95 1.20
N ASN A 18 -4.14 11.08 1.23
CA ASN A 18 -5.55 11.12 1.64
C ASN A 18 -6.45 10.35 0.66
N ALA A 19 -6.19 10.44 -0.65
CA ALA A 19 -6.93 9.68 -1.65
C ALA A 19 -6.81 8.16 -1.43
N VAL A 20 -5.61 7.66 -1.09
CA VAL A 20 -5.41 6.23 -0.77
C VAL A 20 -6.19 5.81 0.48
N ARG A 21 -6.19 6.63 1.54
CA ARG A 21 -6.95 6.36 2.77
C ARG A 21 -8.45 6.26 2.51
N LEU A 22 -9.01 7.24 1.81
CA LEU A 22 -10.44 7.25 1.45
C LEU A 22 -10.82 6.06 0.56
N TRP A 23 -9.94 5.65 -0.35
CA TRP A 23 -10.16 4.48 -1.19
C TRP A 23 -10.19 3.17 -0.38
N ILE A 24 -9.29 3.01 0.59
CA ILE A 24 -9.28 1.86 1.51
C ILE A 24 -10.55 1.87 2.37
N ASP A 25 -10.91 3.01 2.97
CA ASP A 25 -12.12 3.14 3.79
C ASP A 25 -13.39 2.79 3.00
N CYS A 26 -13.46 3.22 1.74
CA CYS A 26 -14.54 2.85 0.83
C CYS A 26 -14.58 1.33 0.59
N GLY A 27 -13.42 0.71 0.36
CA GLY A 27 -13.29 -0.74 0.21
C GLY A 27 -13.75 -1.51 1.45
N ILE A 28 -13.47 -1.00 2.65
CA ILE A 28 -13.95 -1.58 3.91
C ILE A 28 -15.47 -1.45 4.03
N LYS A 29 -16.02 -0.25 3.81
CA LYS A 29 -17.48 0.01 3.89
C LYS A 29 -18.29 -0.83 2.91
N LEU A 30 -17.73 -1.12 1.74
CA LEU A 30 -18.36 -1.95 0.71
C LEU A 30 -18.12 -3.46 0.94
N GLY A 31 -17.30 -3.86 1.91
CA GLY A 31 -16.99 -5.26 2.20
C GLY A 31 -15.96 -5.92 1.25
N TYR A 32 -15.24 -5.13 0.45
CA TYR A 32 -14.17 -5.63 -0.44
C TYR A 32 -12.83 -5.80 0.28
N VAL A 33 -12.61 -5.06 1.37
CA VAL A 33 -11.41 -5.10 2.21
C VAL A 33 -11.83 -5.42 3.63
N LYS A 34 -11.13 -6.33 4.30
CA LYS A 34 -11.41 -6.64 5.71
C LYS A 34 -11.00 -5.49 6.62
N GLU A 35 -11.70 -5.32 7.73
CA GLU A 35 -11.37 -4.29 8.73
C GLU A 35 -9.96 -4.50 9.32
N ASP A 36 -9.54 -5.76 9.48
CA ASP A 36 -8.21 -6.16 9.98
C ASP A 36 -7.16 -6.37 8.86
N HIS A 37 -7.31 -5.68 7.73
CA HIS A 37 -6.38 -5.79 6.62
C HIS A 37 -4.96 -5.31 6.97
N TYR A 38 -3.97 -5.90 6.28
CA TYR A 38 -2.59 -5.45 6.33
C TYR A 38 -2.25 -4.64 5.08
N ILE A 39 -1.53 -3.54 5.27
CA ILE A 39 -0.93 -2.78 4.17
C ILE A 39 0.54 -3.19 4.08
N ILE A 40 0.93 -3.77 2.95
CA ILE A 40 2.31 -4.13 2.65
C ILE A 40 2.79 -3.38 1.41
N THR A 41 4.07 -3.06 1.38
CA THR A 41 4.72 -2.48 0.19
C THR A 41 5.02 -3.56 -0.85
N HIS A 42 5.16 -3.16 -2.11
CA HIS A 42 5.58 -4.07 -3.19
C HIS A 42 6.92 -4.78 -2.90
N ARG A 43 7.83 -4.14 -2.14
CA ARG A 43 9.10 -4.76 -1.72
C ARG A 43 8.89 -5.82 -0.63
N GLN A 44 7.98 -5.59 0.32
CA GLN A 44 7.67 -6.57 1.37
C GLN A 44 6.92 -7.80 0.85
N SER A 45 6.19 -7.69 -0.27
CA SER A 45 5.54 -8.85 -0.89
C SER A 45 6.51 -9.78 -1.63
N GLN A 46 7.76 -9.34 -1.84
CA GLN A 46 8.79 -10.22 -2.41
C GLN A 46 9.15 -11.27 -1.36
N ARG A 47 9.26 -12.53 -1.78
CA ARG A 47 9.66 -13.63 -0.89
C ARG A 47 11.04 -13.32 -0.29
N PRO A 48 11.32 -13.70 0.97
CA PRO A 48 12.69 -13.74 1.44
C PRO A 48 13.49 -14.68 0.51
N HIS A 49 14.70 -14.25 0.13
CA HIS A 49 15.62 -15.07 -0.65
C HIS A 49 15.98 -16.31 0.18
N TYR A 50 15.26 -17.41 -0.03
CA TYR A 50 15.57 -18.72 0.54
C TYR A 50 16.52 -19.45 -0.42
N THR A 51 17.75 -18.98 -0.58
CA THR A 51 18.84 -19.73 -1.24
C THR A 51 20.19 -19.12 -0.84
N ASP A 52 20.58 -19.25 0.42
CA ASP A 52 22.00 -19.19 0.79
C ASP A 52 22.25 -20.39 1.71
N TRP A 53 22.75 -21.48 1.11
CA TRP A 53 23.39 -22.63 1.77
C TRP A 53 24.88 -22.54 1.49
#